data_AF-A0A9W6YW12-F1
#
_entry.id   AF-A0A9W6YW12-F1
#
_cell.length_a   1.000
_cell.length_b   1.000
_cell.length_c   1.000
_cell.angle_alpha   90.00
_cell.angle_beta   90.00
_cell.angle_gamma   90.00
#
_symmetry.space_group_name_H-M   'P 1'
#
loop_
_entity.id
_entity.type
_entity.pdbx_description
1 polymer ?
#
loop_
_entity_poly.entity_id
_entity_poly.type
_entity_poly.pdbx_seq_one_letter_code
_entity_poly.pdbx_strand_id
1 'polypeptide(L)'
;MLQKYTKDEDWKPRLAGWWGNNAEDRFKMLEQFNPIPSALGFRQSNPSVFDVVSLQSSLETFTKCGGIKKLREKSIKLTNYLEKLLHESAFYKTIDQSKTTKTPHFIILTPENPNERGAQLSLLFKPHNDDASKDTMEQVCKYLNDRGVICDERRPNVIRLGPTPSYNTFINCFDCVALINKALTQLS
;
A
#
# COMPACT_ATOMS: atom_id res chain seq x y z
N MET A 1 -33.33 15.40 -7.99
CA MET A 1 -33.49 16.17 -9.25
C MET A 1 -33.28 15.30 -10.50
N LEU A 2 -32.35 14.34 -10.52
CA LEU A 2 -32.06 13.49 -11.69
C LEU A 2 -33.03 12.32 -11.98
N GLN A 3 -33.79 11.84 -10.99
CA GLN A 3 -34.73 10.72 -11.19
C GLN A 3 -35.89 11.04 -12.15
N LYS A 4 -36.30 12.31 -12.26
CA LYS A 4 -37.43 12.71 -13.13
C LYS A 4 -37.12 12.63 -14.63
N TYR A 5 -35.85 12.48 -15.01
CA TYR A 5 -35.40 12.62 -16.39
C TYR A 5 -34.73 11.35 -16.94
N THR A 6 -34.87 10.19 -16.29
CA THR A 6 -34.26 8.95 -16.80
C THR A 6 -35.26 8.20 -17.70
N LYS A 7 -34.76 7.61 -18.80
CA LYS A 7 -35.60 6.97 -19.83
C LYS A 7 -36.23 5.62 -19.40
N ASP A 8 -35.69 4.96 -18.37
CA ASP A 8 -36.17 3.68 -17.82
C ASP A 8 -36.52 3.79 -16.32
N GLU A 9 -37.66 3.20 -15.92
CA GLU A 9 -38.18 3.25 -14.55
C GLU A 9 -37.45 2.32 -13.55
N ASP A 10 -36.70 1.32 -14.03
CA ASP A 10 -35.92 0.38 -13.20
C ASP A 10 -34.52 0.90 -12.79
N TRP A 11 -34.21 2.17 -13.12
CA TRP A 11 -32.91 2.75 -12.83
C TRP A 11 -32.77 3.21 -11.37
N LYS A 12 -31.85 2.58 -10.63
CA LYS A 12 -31.52 2.97 -9.25
C LYS A 12 -30.88 4.37 -9.22
N PRO A 13 -31.27 5.26 -8.28
CA PRO A 13 -30.71 6.60 -8.19
C PRO A 13 -29.19 6.58 -8.00
N ARG A 14 -28.49 7.36 -8.83
CA ARG A 14 -27.03 7.53 -8.83
C ARG A 14 -26.69 9.00 -9.06
N LEU A 15 -25.48 9.41 -8.65
CA LEU A 15 -24.92 10.71 -9.02
C LEU A 15 -24.62 10.70 -10.53
N ALA A 16 -25.59 11.12 -11.34
CA ALA A 16 -25.45 11.18 -12.78
C ALA A 16 -24.76 12.48 -13.20
N GLY A 17 -24.02 12.41 -14.31
CA GLY A 17 -23.55 13.58 -15.02
C GLY A 17 -23.38 13.28 -16.50
N TRP A 18 -23.17 14.33 -17.29
CA TRP A 18 -23.27 14.28 -18.76
C TRP A 18 -22.33 13.27 -19.44
N TRP A 19 -21.20 12.90 -18.83
CA TRP A 19 -20.29 11.87 -19.37
C TRP A 19 -20.74 10.42 -19.11
N GLY A 20 -21.72 10.23 -18.24
CA GLY A 20 -22.41 8.97 -18.01
C GLY A 20 -23.57 8.75 -18.98
N ASN A 21 -23.95 9.79 -19.74
CA ASN A 21 -24.94 9.72 -20.80
C ASN A 21 -24.37 8.98 -22.03
N ASN A 22 -25.26 8.32 -22.79
CA ASN A 22 -24.92 7.60 -24.02
C ASN A 22 -24.06 8.49 -24.93
N ALA A 23 -22.92 7.96 -25.38
CA ALA A 23 -21.95 8.71 -26.17
C ALA A 23 -22.55 9.23 -27.51
N GLU A 24 -23.47 8.48 -28.11
CA GLU A 24 -24.13 8.85 -29.37
C GLU A 24 -25.08 10.06 -29.21
N ASP A 25 -25.68 10.20 -28.04
CA ASP A 25 -26.66 11.25 -27.74
C ASP A 25 -26.10 12.36 -26.85
N ARG A 26 -24.90 12.18 -26.28
CA ARG A 26 -24.30 13.07 -25.27
C ARG A 26 -24.30 14.53 -25.69
N PHE A 27 -23.89 14.79 -26.92
CA PHE A 27 -23.77 16.15 -27.47
C PHE A 27 -25.10 16.69 -28.03
N LYS A 28 -26.16 15.89 -28.07
CA LYS A 28 -27.52 16.35 -28.39
C LYS A 28 -28.16 17.09 -27.21
N MET A 29 -27.57 17.00 -26.01
CA MET A 29 -27.99 17.72 -24.80
C MET A 29 -29.48 17.56 -24.48
N LEU A 30 -30.03 16.37 -24.73
CA LEU A 30 -31.42 16.04 -24.43
C LEU A 30 -31.68 16.18 -22.93
N GLU A 31 -32.89 16.62 -22.56
CA GLU A 31 -33.29 16.74 -21.16
C GLU A 31 -33.34 15.39 -20.46
N GLN A 32 -33.61 14.31 -21.21
CA GLN A 32 -33.62 12.95 -20.69
C GLN A 32 -32.22 12.34 -20.65
N PHE A 33 -31.82 11.90 -19.46
CA PHE A 33 -30.60 11.15 -19.22
C PHE A 33 -30.78 9.70 -19.70
N ASN A 34 -29.92 9.30 -20.64
CA ASN A 34 -29.83 7.96 -21.21
C ASN A 34 -28.52 7.30 -20.70
N PRO A 35 -28.51 6.65 -19.53
CA PRO A 35 -27.28 6.12 -18.93
C PRO A 35 -26.60 5.07 -19.81
N ILE A 36 -25.27 5.07 -19.84
CA ILE A 36 -24.51 3.93 -20.38
C ILE A 36 -24.70 2.72 -19.44
N PRO A 37 -25.13 1.53 -19.93
CA PRO A 37 -25.42 0.36 -19.10
C PRO A 37 -24.13 -0.39 -18.67
N SER A 38 -23.18 0.33 -18.07
CA SER A 38 -21.94 -0.20 -17.53
C SER A 38 -21.38 0.72 -16.43
N ALA A 39 -20.19 0.42 -15.92
CA ALA A 39 -19.47 1.31 -15.02
C ALA A 39 -19.26 2.73 -15.61
N LEU A 40 -19.26 2.87 -16.94
CA LEU A 40 -19.12 4.17 -17.61
C LEU A 40 -20.28 5.14 -17.32
N GLY A 41 -21.46 4.63 -16.95
CA GLY A 41 -22.61 5.44 -16.57
C GLY A 41 -22.42 6.20 -15.25
N PHE A 42 -21.42 5.84 -14.43
CA PHE A 42 -21.06 6.55 -13.19
C PHE A 42 -20.17 7.77 -13.42
N ARG A 43 -19.72 8.03 -14.66
CA ARG A 43 -18.91 9.21 -14.96
C ARG A 43 -19.77 10.45 -14.89
N GLN A 44 -19.41 11.39 -14.03
CA GLN A 44 -20.15 12.63 -13.92
C GLN A 44 -19.67 13.66 -14.94
N SER A 45 -18.36 13.84 -15.03
CA SER A 45 -17.73 14.89 -15.83
C SER A 45 -16.77 14.32 -16.87
N ASN A 46 -16.23 15.20 -17.72
CA ASN A 46 -15.15 14.84 -18.61
C ASN A 46 -13.92 14.36 -17.81
N PRO A 47 -13.18 13.37 -18.32
CA PRO A 47 -11.99 12.86 -17.65
C PRO A 47 -10.85 13.87 -17.73
N SER A 48 -10.04 13.93 -16.67
CA SER A 48 -8.78 14.68 -16.67
C SER A 48 -7.78 14.02 -17.61
N VAL A 49 -7.42 14.71 -18.70
CA VAL A 49 -6.49 14.19 -19.71
C VAL A 49 -5.13 13.86 -19.10
N PHE A 50 -4.61 14.70 -18.20
CA PHE A 50 -3.33 14.48 -17.55
C PHE A 50 -3.33 13.24 -16.64
N ASP A 51 -4.41 13.01 -15.89
CA ASP A 51 -4.52 11.83 -15.02
C ASP A 51 -4.64 10.55 -15.85
N VAL A 52 -5.40 10.58 -16.94
CA VAL A 52 -5.54 9.44 -17.86
C VAL A 52 -4.19 9.08 -18.48
N VAL A 53 -3.44 10.07 -18.98
CA VAL A 53 -2.12 9.84 -19.57
C VAL A 53 -1.13 9.30 -18.51
N SER A 54 -1.14 9.86 -17.30
CA SER A 54 -0.26 9.41 -16.20
C SER A 54 -0.55 7.95 -15.79
N LEU A 55 -1.84 7.61 -15.67
CA LEU A 55 -2.27 6.24 -15.38
C LEU A 55 -1.89 5.28 -16.51
N GLN A 56 -2.09 5.69 -17.77
CA GLN A 56 -1.71 4.88 -18.94
C GLN A 56 -0.21 4.55 -18.93
N SER A 57 0.67 5.53 -18.71
CA SER A 57 2.12 5.29 -18.64
C SER A 57 2.51 4.34 -17.50
N SER A 58 1.82 4.41 -16.36
CA SER A 58 1.99 3.44 -15.27
C SER A 58 1.60 2.02 -15.71
N LEU A 59 0.43 1.84 -16.34
CA LEU A 59 -0.04 0.54 -16.83
C LEU A 59 0.86 -0.06 -17.92
N GLU A 60 1.43 0.77 -18.78
CA GLU A 60 2.44 0.36 -19.76
C GLU A 60 3.70 -0.17 -19.06
N THR A 61 4.11 0.43 -17.93
CA THR A 61 5.22 -0.06 -17.12
C THR A 61 4.92 -1.43 -16.52
N PHE A 62 3.71 -1.67 -16.01
CA PHE A 62 3.28 -3.00 -15.56
C PHE A 62 3.36 -4.04 -16.68
N THR A 63 2.96 -3.66 -17.90
CA THR A 63 3.06 -4.51 -19.08
C THR A 63 4.51 -4.83 -19.42
N LYS A 64 5.41 -3.82 -19.42
CA LYS A 64 6.86 -4.00 -19.65
C LYS A 64 7.52 -4.90 -18.60
N CYS A 65 7.06 -4.87 -17.35
CA CYS A 65 7.49 -5.80 -16.31
C CYS A 65 7.00 -7.25 -16.51
N GLY A 66 6.20 -7.50 -17.56
CA GLY A 66 5.63 -8.82 -17.87
C GLY A 66 4.34 -9.13 -17.12
N GLY A 67 3.62 -8.09 -16.67
CA GLY A 67 2.31 -8.18 -16.04
C GLY A 67 2.32 -8.54 -14.56
N ILE A 68 1.12 -8.57 -13.98
CA ILE A 68 0.90 -8.77 -12.54
C ILE A 68 1.45 -10.11 -12.04
N LYS A 69 1.36 -11.18 -12.85
CA LYS A 69 1.84 -12.51 -12.46
C LYS A 69 3.34 -12.52 -12.15
N LYS A 70 4.18 -11.99 -13.05
CA LYS A 70 5.63 -11.90 -12.82
C LYS A 70 5.99 -11.00 -11.65
N LEU A 71 5.30 -9.86 -11.50
CA LEU A 71 5.50 -8.97 -10.36
C LEU A 71 5.13 -9.63 -9.04
N ARG A 72 4.05 -10.42 -9.00
CA ARG A 72 3.65 -11.19 -7.81
C ARG A 72 4.68 -12.26 -7.46
N GLU A 73 5.17 -13.01 -8.44
CA GLU A 73 6.24 -14.00 -8.23
C GLU A 73 7.50 -13.36 -7.62
N LYS A 74 7.93 -12.19 -8.13
CA LYS A 74 9.06 -11.44 -7.55
C LYS A 74 8.72 -10.87 -6.17
N SER A 75 7.50 -10.36 -5.97
CA SER A 75 7.05 -9.84 -4.67
C SER A 75 7.12 -10.91 -3.59
N ILE A 76 6.63 -12.13 -3.86
CA ILE A 76 6.72 -13.24 -2.90
C ILE A 76 8.19 -13.51 -2.56
N LYS A 77 9.08 -13.62 -3.55
CA LYS A 77 10.51 -13.85 -3.31
C LYS A 77 11.16 -12.74 -2.49
N LEU A 78 10.90 -11.47 -2.82
CA LEU A 78 11.45 -10.31 -2.10
C LEU A 78 10.95 -10.25 -0.66
N THR A 79 9.64 -10.41 -0.44
CA THR A 79 9.05 -10.34 0.89
C THR A 79 9.46 -11.54 1.75
N ASN A 80 9.54 -12.75 1.19
CA ASN A 80 10.06 -13.91 1.91
C ASN A 80 11.53 -13.73 2.30
N TYR A 81 12.34 -13.11 1.43
CA TYR A 81 13.72 -12.79 1.75
C TYR A 81 13.82 -11.76 2.89
N LEU A 82 13.02 -10.70 2.83
CA LEU A 82 12.94 -9.71 3.91
C LEU A 82 12.49 -10.35 5.24
N GLU A 83 11.42 -11.15 5.20
CA GLU A 83 10.90 -11.89 6.35
C GLU A 83 11.95 -12.81 6.96
N LYS A 84 12.66 -13.60 6.13
CA LYS A 84 13.76 -14.45 6.58
C LYS A 84 14.84 -13.65 7.32
N LEU A 85 15.31 -12.54 6.74
CA LEU A 85 16.33 -11.70 7.37
C LEU A 85 15.85 -11.08 8.69
N LEU A 86 14.57 -10.70 8.75
CA LEU A 86 13.96 -10.20 9.99
C LEU A 86 13.89 -11.28 11.06
N HIS A 87 13.51 -12.52 10.72
CA HIS A 87 13.52 -13.64 11.67
C HIS A 87 14.94 -13.99 12.16
N GLU A 88 15.96 -13.83 11.33
CA GLU A 88 17.37 -14.03 11.69
C GLU A 88 17.94 -12.90 12.58
N SER A 89 17.22 -11.80 12.76
CA SER A 89 17.63 -10.70 13.65
C SER A 89 17.63 -11.12 15.12
N ALA A 90 18.66 -10.72 15.87
CA ALA A 90 18.71 -10.89 17.33
C ALA A 90 17.58 -10.14 18.07
N PHE A 91 17.02 -9.11 17.43
CA PHE A 91 15.94 -8.29 17.96
C PHE A 91 14.54 -8.79 17.61
N TYR A 92 14.42 -9.84 16.79
CA TYR A 92 13.14 -10.48 16.56
C TYR A 92 12.69 -11.23 17.82
N LYS A 93 11.40 -11.10 18.16
CA LYS A 93 10.73 -11.85 19.21
C LYS A 93 9.37 -12.33 18.72
N THR A 94 8.98 -13.54 19.15
CA THR A 94 7.60 -13.98 19.03
C THR A 94 6.69 -13.16 19.96
N ILE A 95 5.37 -13.23 19.75
CA ILE A 95 4.38 -12.55 20.59
C ILE A 95 4.56 -12.91 22.08
N ASP A 96 4.84 -14.17 22.38
CA ASP A 96 5.02 -14.62 23.77
C ASP A 96 6.34 -14.19 24.38
N GLN A 97 7.45 -14.28 23.63
CA GLN A 97 8.76 -13.77 24.08
C GLN A 97 8.72 -12.26 24.32
N SER A 98 7.97 -11.54 23.50
CA SER A 98 7.81 -10.09 23.61
C SER A 98 7.15 -9.65 24.93
N LYS A 99 6.28 -10.48 25.53
CA LYS A 99 5.60 -10.15 26.81
C LYS A 99 6.59 -10.01 27.97
N THR A 100 7.71 -10.74 27.94
CA THR A 100 8.73 -10.74 29.00
C THR A 100 9.99 -9.97 28.63
N THR A 101 10.19 -9.63 27.35
CA THR A 101 11.35 -8.89 26.85
C THR A 101 11.22 -7.40 27.18
N LYS A 102 12.16 -6.88 27.98
CA LYS A 102 12.21 -5.45 28.35
C LYS A 102 13.09 -4.60 27.43
N THR A 103 14.02 -5.24 26.73
CA THR A 103 14.95 -4.57 25.80
C THR A 103 14.25 -4.21 24.48
N PRO A 104 14.75 -3.22 23.72
CA PRO A 104 14.24 -2.91 22.39
C PRO A 104 14.18 -4.13 21.48
N HIS A 105 13.04 -4.36 20.84
CA HIS A 105 12.80 -5.51 19.95
C HIS A 105 11.63 -5.23 19.01
N PHE A 106 11.40 -6.13 18.07
CA PHE A 106 10.22 -6.09 17.21
C PHE A 106 9.56 -7.47 17.04
N ILE A 107 8.29 -7.44 16.65
CA ILE A 107 7.46 -8.60 16.31
C ILE A 107 6.90 -8.37 14.90
N ILE A 108 6.78 -9.42 14.11
CA ILE A 108 6.10 -9.36 12.80
C ILE A 108 4.60 -9.61 13.03
N LEU A 109 3.76 -8.66 12.64
CA LEU A 109 2.28 -8.77 12.73
C LEU A 109 1.65 -9.40 11.48
N THR A 110 2.28 -9.21 10.33
CA THR A 110 1.77 -9.75 9.07
C THR A 110 1.83 -11.27 9.08
N PRO A 111 0.80 -12.00 8.60
CA PRO A 111 0.82 -13.46 8.51
C PRO A 111 2.00 -14.02 7.71
N GLU A 112 2.56 -15.14 8.15
CA GLU A 112 3.69 -15.83 7.49
C GLU A 112 3.28 -16.44 6.14
N ASN A 113 2.02 -16.91 6.02
CA ASN A 113 1.52 -17.54 4.80
C ASN A 113 1.54 -16.53 3.63
N PRO A 114 2.34 -16.74 2.58
CA PRO A 114 2.42 -15.80 1.46
C PRO A 114 1.08 -15.57 0.75
N ASN A 115 0.14 -16.51 0.83
CA ASN A 115 -1.19 -16.38 0.24
C ASN A 115 -2.15 -15.48 1.05
N GLU A 116 -1.80 -15.15 2.29
CA GLU A 116 -2.58 -14.30 3.18
C GLU A 116 -1.99 -12.89 3.32
N ARG A 117 -0.94 -12.57 2.53
CA ARG A 117 -0.31 -11.25 2.53
C ARG A 117 0.09 -10.73 1.15
N GLY A 118 0.15 -9.41 1.07
CA GLY A 118 0.78 -8.68 -0.04
C GLY A 118 2.31 -8.64 0.08
N ALA A 119 2.91 -7.57 -0.45
CA ALA A 119 4.35 -7.34 -0.31
C ALA A 119 4.75 -6.79 1.07
N GLN A 120 3.79 -6.20 1.80
CA GLN A 120 4.02 -5.43 3.02
C GLN A 120 4.16 -6.32 4.27
N LEU A 121 5.22 -6.09 5.04
CA LEU A 121 5.37 -6.60 6.41
C LEU A 121 5.17 -5.46 7.41
N SER A 122 4.37 -5.71 8.45
CA SER A 122 4.12 -4.77 9.53
C SER A 122 4.88 -5.23 10.77
N LEU A 123 5.81 -4.41 11.26
CA LEU A 123 6.68 -4.70 12.40
C LEU A 123 6.23 -3.87 13.59
N LEU A 124 5.85 -4.53 14.69
CA LEU A 124 5.51 -3.89 15.95
C LEU A 124 6.77 -3.78 16.81
N PHE A 125 7.20 -2.56 17.11
CA PHE A 125 8.36 -2.28 17.96
C PHE A 125 7.96 -2.12 19.42
N LYS A 126 8.85 -2.52 20.32
CA LYS A 126 8.69 -2.39 21.78
C LYS A 126 10.05 -2.16 22.44
N PRO A 127 10.10 -1.59 23.65
CA PRO A 127 8.98 -1.05 24.42
C PRO A 127 8.42 0.23 23.82
N HIS A 128 7.15 0.50 24.12
CA HIS A 128 6.50 1.77 23.79
C HIS A 128 6.89 2.84 24.83
N ASN A 129 7.03 4.08 24.38
CA ASN A 129 7.10 5.24 25.24
C ASN A 129 6.13 6.33 24.75
N ASP A 130 5.42 6.99 25.67
CA ASP A 130 4.54 8.12 25.31
C ASP A 130 5.35 9.33 24.81
N ASP A 131 6.61 9.45 25.23
CA ASP A 131 7.56 10.43 24.71
C ASP A 131 8.18 9.91 23.41
N ALA A 132 7.76 10.48 22.28
CA ALA A 132 8.23 10.10 20.93
C ALA A 132 9.76 10.17 20.78
N SER A 133 10.46 11.01 21.54
CA SER A 133 11.93 11.06 21.49
C SER A 133 12.61 9.83 22.10
N LYS A 134 11.87 9.08 22.92
CA LYS A 134 12.33 7.86 23.63
C LYS A 134 11.60 6.61 23.16
N ASP A 135 10.60 6.74 22.29
CA ASP A 135 9.88 5.61 21.74
C ASP A 135 10.77 4.80 20.81
N THR A 136 10.67 3.47 20.89
CA THR A 136 11.52 2.57 20.10
C THR A 136 11.21 2.70 18.61
N MET A 137 9.94 2.77 18.24
CA MET A 137 9.51 2.83 16.85
C MET A 137 9.94 4.15 16.21
N GLU A 138 9.66 5.27 16.88
CA GLU A 138 9.98 6.61 16.37
C GLU A 138 11.50 6.80 16.20
N GLN A 139 12.32 6.33 17.15
CA GLN A 139 13.78 6.38 17.02
C GLN A 139 14.31 5.50 15.89
N VAL A 140 13.78 4.27 15.73
CA VAL A 140 14.15 3.40 14.60
C VAL A 140 13.73 4.04 13.29
N CYS A 141 12.51 4.57 13.18
CA CYS A 141 12.06 5.18 11.94
C CYS A 141 12.86 6.42 11.58
N LYS A 142 13.16 7.29 12.56
CA LYS A 142 14.07 8.42 12.38
C LYS A 142 15.44 7.95 11.87
N TYR A 143 16.01 6.92 12.48
CA TYR A 143 17.31 6.38 12.07
C TYR A 143 17.32 5.88 10.62
N LEU A 144 16.22 5.24 10.19
CA LEU A 144 16.02 4.76 8.82
C LEU A 144 15.86 5.92 7.83
N ASN A 145 14.99 6.88 8.15
CA ASN A 145 14.73 8.06 7.31
C ASN A 145 16.00 8.90 7.09
N ASP A 146 16.79 9.12 8.15
CA ASP A 146 18.07 9.84 8.08
C ASP A 146 19.10 9.15 7.15
N ARG A 147 18.88 7.87 6.81
CA ARG A 147 19.72 7.05 5.93
C ARG A 147 19.06 6.68 4.61
N GLY A 148 17.95 7.33 4.27
CA GLY A 148 17.25 7.18 2.99
C GLY A 148 16.38 5.93 2.89
N VAL A 149 16.10 5.23 4.00
CA VAL A 149 15.10 4.16 4.03
C VAL A 149 13.76 4.77 4.44
N ILE A 150 12.87 4.91 3.47
CA ILE A 150 11.54 5.50 3.67
C ILE A 150 10.53 4.38 3.97
N CYS A 151 9.86 4.46 5.11
CA CYS A 151 8.83 3.52 5.53
C CYS A 151 7.58 4.23 6.07
N ASP A 152 6.45 3.53 6.11
CA ASP A 152 5.17 4.03 6.65
C ASP A 152 5.11 3.75 8.16
N GLU A 153 4.99 4.81 8.96
CA GLU A 153 4.80 4.73 10.39
C GLU A 153 3.31 4.65 10.73
N ARG A 154 2.96 3.72 11.62
CA ARG A 154 1.61 3.53 12.14
C ARG A 154 1.65 3.56 13.65
N ARG A 155 1.34 4.74 14.18
CA ARG A 155 1.25 4.98 15.61
C ARG A 155 0.27 4.02 16.30
N PRO A 156 0.58 3.56 17.52
CA PRO A 156 1.73 4.01 18.31
C PRO A 156 3.08 3.39 17.93
N ASN A 157 3.15 2.16 17.42
CA ASN A 157 4.41 1.38 17.47
C ASN A 157 4.74 0.52 16.23
N VAL A 158 4.13 0.78 15.07
CA VAL A 158 4.29 -0.09 13.91
C VAL A 158 5.04 0.61 12.78
N ILE A 159 6.04 -0.05 12.19
CA ILE A 159 6.63 0.33 10.90
C ILE A 159 6.18 -0.68 9.85
N ARG A 160 5.77 -0.19 8.68
CA ARG A 160 5.41 -1.02 7.53
C ARG A 160 6.48 -0.93 6.45
N LEU A 161 6.98 -2.09 6.06
CA LEU A 161 7.98 -2.27 5.01
C LEU A 161 7.33 -2.98 3.82
N GLY A 162 7.25 -2.31 2.67
CA GLY A 162 6.63 -2.84 1.46
C GLY A 162 7.59 -2.85 0.27
N PRO A 163 8.49 -3.85 0.13
CA PRO A 163 9.38 -3.94 -1.03
C PRO A 163 8.55 -4.11 -2.32
N THR A 164 8.58 -3.11 -3.17
CA THR A 164 7.84 -3.10 -4.43
C THR A 164 8.65 -3.82 -5.52
N PRO A 165 8.09 -4.88 -6.15
CA PRO A 165 8.85 -5.74 -7.05
C PRO A 165 9.35 -5.04 -8.32
N SER A 166 8.76 -3.94 -8.76
CA SER A 166 9.18 -3.26 -9.99
C SER A 166 10.53 -2.54 -9.85
N TYR A 167 10.84 -2.00 -8.67
CA TYR A 167 12.04 -1.18 -8.46
C TYR A 167 12.89 -1.54 -7.24
N ASN A 168 12.37 -2.31 -6.27
CA ASN A 168 13.19 -2.79 -5.17
C ASN A 168 13.96 -4.07 -5.52
N THR A 169 15.08 -4.23 -4.83
CA THR A 169 16.04 -5.33 -4.99
C THR A 169 16.22 -6.08 -3.67
N PHE A 170 16.79 -7.28 -3.74
CA PHE A 170 17.13 -8.05 -2.54
C PHE A 170 18.14 -7.32 -1.65
N ILE A 171 19.10 -6.59 -2.25
CA ILE A 171 20.05 -5.78 -1.49
C ILE A 171 19.36 -4.67 -0.70
N ASN A 172 18.29 -4.05 -1.23
CA ASN A 172 17.52 -3.08 -0.44
C ASN A 172 16.87 -3.73 0.79
N CYS A 173 16.36 -4.96 0.68
CA CYS A 173 15.83 -5.68 1.84
C CYS A 173 16.94 -5.98 2.87
N PHE A 174 18.11 -6.41 2.39
CA PHE A 174 19.27 -6.68 3.24
C PHE A 174 19.74 -5.43 3.99
N ASP A 175 19.96 -4.33 3.27
CA ASP A 175 20.41 -3.07 3.85
C ASP A 175 19.39 -2.52 4.85
N CYS A 176 18.08 -2.62 4.54
CA CYS A 176 17.01 -2.21 5.45
C CYS A 176 17.07 -2.97 6.78
N VAL A 177 17.18 -4.31 6.76
CA VAL A 177 17.27 -5.11 7.99
C VAL A 177 18.57 -4.82 8.74
N ALA A 178 19.69 -4.65 8.05
CA ALA A 178 20.95 -4.28 8.67
C ALA A 178 20.86 -2.93 9.39
N LEU A 179 20.14 -1.95 8.82
CA LEU A 179 19.90 -0.65 9.44
C LEU A 179 18.94 -0.74 10.63
N ILE A 180 17.89 -1.55 10.56
CA ILE A 180 16.99 -1.83 11.70
C ILE A 180 17.79 -2.40 12.87
N ASN A 181 18.64 -3.39 12.61
CA ASN A 181 19.48 -3.99 13.64
C ASN A 181 20.43 -2.97 14.26
N LYS A 182 21.10 -2.14 13.44
CA LYS A 182 21.97 -1.07 13.94
C LYS A 182 21.21 -0.04 14.79
N ALA A 183 20.00 0.34 14.37
CA ALA A 183 19.15 1.26 15.14
C ALA A 183 18.83 0.65 16.50
N LEU A 184 18.37 -0.60 16.56
CA LEU A 184 18.03 -1.27 17.81
C LEU A 184 19.24 -1.53 18.71
N THR A 185 20.43 -1.78 18.14
CA THR A 185 21.68 -1.88 18.91
C THR A 185 22.03 -0.56 19.60
N GLN A 186 21.72 0.59 19.01
CA GLN A 186 21.99 1.90 19.64
C GLN A 186 21.01 2.22 20.78
N LEU A 187 19.86 1.55 20.81
CA LEU A 187 18.82 1.74 21.82
C LEU A 187 18.92 0.75 22.99
N SER A 188 19.70 -0.33 22.81
CA SER A 188 19.88 -1.41 23.80
C SER A 188 21.03 -1.12 24.75
#